data_AF-A0A2R5EU18-F1
#
_entry.id   AF-A0A2R5EU18-F1
#
_cell.length_a   1.000
_cell.length_b   1.000
_cell.length_c   1.000
_cell.angle_alpha   90.00
_cell.angle_beta   90.00
_cell.angle_gamma   90.00
#
_symmetry.space_group_name_H-M   'P 1'
#
loop_
_entity.id
_entity.type
_entity.pdbx_description
1 polymer ?
#
loop_
_entity_poly.entity_id
_entity_poly.type
_entity_poly.pdbx_seq_one_letter_code
_entity_poly.pdbx_strand_id
1 'polypeptide(L)'
;MKRFTAFIAALLLSLSLATGASAATPTPPSIWIDGQPVKFGEQKPFIENGVTFVPVRMLLEELAFELDWNEKLRVVTATGEKATIILEIDRKTAYVNSKPQELDAAPKILNKTTYVPLRFIISASGYEIEWLEDIRAVLIDTIQESRGFMYKVENGENVVYLLGSIHVGNDAMYPLRDEITDAFQEADFLSVEVNGESDEVDYEKLLGNLGYYKDGTTLRNHLSTEGYEAVVQLLTDLELETNTLDTLKPWFASFVLDSWLQEDSEFEAELGIDQYFMDQAIKKEIPILELESAELQYRMFDNFSAELQEGMLMGSVYGFYNESDSVQDLSSMWVDGDIEMLTELAEDSKSNEEYYNAVLRDRNVGMAEGIDGYLNNKEASTFFVVVGALHLPGEDGVVALLEEMGYTVTRI
;
A
#
# COMPACT_ATOMS: atom_id res chain seq x y z
N MET A 1 -67.38 10.16 38.13
CA MET A 1 -66.50 9.23 38.87
C MET A 1 -65.09 9.83 38.90
N LYS A 2 -64.43 9.85 40.07
CA LYS A 2 -62.98 10.10 40.35
C LYS A 2 -62.37 11.36 39.69
N ARG A 3 -62.13 12.52 40.32
CA ARG A 3 -61.63 12.91 41.66
C ARG A 3 -60.25 12.30 42.03
N PHE A 4 -59.20 13.05 42.42
CA PHE A 4 -59.05 14.49 42.76
C PHE A 4 -57.55 14.83 43.00
N THR A 5 -57.14 16.06 42.63
CA THR A 5 -56.25 17.04 43.34
C THR A 5 -54.80 16.71 43.78
N ALA A 6 -53.87 17.64 44.01
CA ALA A 6 -53.59 19.05 43.65
C ALA A 6 -52.40 19.54 44.52
N PHE A 7 -51.82 20.68 44.11
CA PHE A 7 -51.22 21.75 44.94
C PHE A 7 -49.73 21.74 45.36
N ILE A 8 -49.17 22.93 45.07
CA ILE A 8 -47.93 23.61 45.46
C ILE A 8 -47.77 23.75 46.98
N ALA A 9 -46.54 23.62 47.51
CA ALA A 9 -46.05 24.41 48.66
C ALA A 9 -44.52 24.35 48.78
N ALA A 10 -43.95 25.47 49.21
CA ALA A 10 -42.54 25.85 49.17
C ALA A 10 -41.81 25.64 50.51
N LEU A 11 -40.50 25.40 50.39
CA LEU A 11 -39.37 25.97 51.16
C LEU A 11 -39.20 25.74 52.69
N LEU A 12 -37.91 25.54 53.05
CA LEU A 12 -37.19 25.65 54.35
C LEU A 12 -37.01 24.30 55.07
N LEU A 13 -35.81 23.83 55.46
CA LEU A 13 -34.56 24.49 55.86
C LEU A 13 -33.35 23.50 55.87
N SER A 14 -32.18 23.97 55.42
CA SER A 14 -30.80 23.65 55.84
C SER A 14 -30.31 22.20 56.08
N LEU A 15 -29.31 21.76 55.29
CA LEU A 15 -27.95 21.52 55.79
C LEU A 15 -26.95 21.50 54.61
N SER A 16 -26.20 22.59 54.46
CA SER A 16 -25.07 22.67 53.55
C SER A 16 -23.88 21.93 54.15
N LEU A 17 -23.72 20.65 53.79
CA LEU A 17 -22.40 20.04 53.76
C LEU A 17 -21.80 20.39 52.40
N ALA A 18 -20.95 21.40 52.39
CA ALA A 18 -20.02 21.60 51.28
C ALA A 18 -19.05 20.41 51.31
N THR A 19 -19.42 19.31 50.63
CA THR A 19 -18.43 18.37 50.16
C THR A 19 -17.64 19.12 49.10
N GLY A 20 -16.46 19.60 49.47
CA GLY A 20 -15.48 20.03 48.48
C GLY A 20 -15.32 18.89 47.50
N ALA A 21 -15.77 19.09 46.25
CA ALA A 21 -15.38 18.24 45.16
C ALA A 21 -13.86 18.37 45.07
N SER A 22 -13.13 17.40 45.63
CA SER A 22 -11.74 17.21 45.30
C SER A 22 -11.75 16.93 43.80
N ALA A 23 -11.28 17.87 42.99
CA ALA A 23 -11.02 17.60 41.59
C ALA A 23 -10.14 16.34 41.56
N ALA A 24 -10.69 15.25 41.04
CA ALA A 24 -9.93 14.03 40.85
C ALA A 24 -8.71 14.42 40.00
N THR A 25 -7.52 14.06 40.47
CA THR A 25 -6.30 14.29 39.70
C THR A 25 -6.52 13.61 38.35
N PRO A 26 -6.36 14.32 37.22
CA PRO A 26 -6.61 13.74 35.92
C PRO A 26 -5.79 12.46 35.77
N THR A 27 -6.44 11.36 35.40
CA THR A 27 -5.73 10.10 35.16
C THR A 27 -4.73 10.33 34.01
N PRO A 28 -3.43 10.04 34.24
CA PRO A 28 -2.41 10.08 33.21
C PRO A 28 -2.82 9.23 32.00
N PRO A 29 -2.54 9.68 30.76
CA PRO A 29 -2.78 8.84 29.59
C PRO A 29 -1.87 7.59 29.66
N SER A 30 -2.40 6.46 29.21
CA SER A 30 -1.59 5.26 28.93
C SER A 30 -0.95 5.38 27.55
N ILE A 31 0.22 4.79 27.36
CA ILE A 31 0.93 4.80 26.08
C ILE A 31 1.29 3.35 25.76
N TRP A 32 1.02 2.96 24.54
CA TRP A 32 1.26 1.63 24.01
C TRP A 32 2.15 1.76 22.77
N ILE A 33 3.15 0.89 22.67
CA ILE A 33 4.02 0.77 21.49
C ILE A 33 3.86 -0.65 20.95
N ASP A 34 3.42 -0.79 19.70
CA ASP A 34 3.19 -2.08 19.03
C ASP A 34 2.34 -3.04 19.91
N GLY A 35 1.24 -2.50 20.45
CA GLY A 35 0.34 -3.23 21.38
C GLY A 35 0.92 -3.54 22.78
N GLN A 36 2.14 -3.10 23.12
CA GLN A 36 2.75 -3.28 24.44
C GLN A 36 2.69 -2.00 25.29
N PRO A 37 2.26 -2.08 26.57
CA PRO A 37 2.13 -0.88 27.41
C PRO A 37 3.48 -0.39 27.92
N VAL A 38 3.78 0.90 27.71
CA VAL A 38 4.99 1.55 28.19
C VAL A 38 4.90 1.87 29.68
N LYS A 39 5.93 1.48 30.44
CA LYS A 39 5.95 1.64 31.91
C LYS A 39 6.77 2.85 32.35
N PHE A 40 6.10 3.94 32.68
CA PHE A 40 6.76 5.19 33.10
C PHE A 40 7.11 5.31 34.60
N GLY A 41 6.92 4.26 35.40
CA GLY A 41 7.19 4.30 36.84
C GLY A 41 6.50 5.48 37.56
N GLU A 42 7.28 6.25 38.33
CA GLU A 42 6.78 7.44 39.05
C GLU A 42 6.63 8.69 38.15
N GLN A 43 7.36 8.75 37.04
CA GLN A 43 7.41 9.91 36.16
C GLN A 43 6.34 9.79 35.09
N LYS A 44 5.07 10.01 35.45
CA LYS A 44 3.94 9.72 34.54
C LYS A 44 3.82 10.74 33.40
N PRO A 45 3.30 10.33 32.23
CA PRO A 45 2.82 11.25 31.21
C PRO A 45 1.71 12.16 31.74
N PHE A 46 1.52 13.32 31.12
CA PHE A 46 0.42 14.22 31.46
C PHE A 46 -0.04 15.02 30.24
N ILE A 47 -1.25 15.56 30.30
CA ILE A 47 -1.78 16.43 29.26
C ILE A 47 -1.81 17.86 29.81
N GLU A 48 -1.25 18.80 29.06
CA GLU A 48 -1.29 20.22 29.37
C GLU A 48 -1.68 21.01 28.11
N ASN A 49 -2.75 21.81 28.19
CA ASN A 49 -3.27 22.61 27.08
C ASN A 49 -3.50 21.80 25.79
N GLY A 50 -3.98 20.56 25.92
CA GLY A 50 -4.23 19.66 24.77
C GLY A 50 -2.99 18.95 24.23
N VAL A 51 -1.81 19.16 24.83
CA VAL A 51 -0.56 18.49 24.42
C VAL A 51 -0.20 17.40 25.43
N THR A 52 0.01 16.19 24.94
CA THR A 52 0.53 15.07 25.74
C THR A 52 2.04 15.22 25.91
N PHE A 53 2.48 15.34 27.16
CA PHE A 53 3.88 15.37 27.56
C PHE A 53 4.31 14.03 28.13
N VAL A 54 5.49 13.58 27.72
CA VAL A 54 6.05 12.28 28.09
C VAL A 54 7.49 12.40 28.56
N PRO A 55 7.94 11.60 29.55
CA PRO A 55 9.34 11.48 29.89
C PRO A 55 10.13 10.97 28.69
N VAL A 56 10.99 11.82 28.13
CA VAL A 56 11.63 11.58 26.83
C VAL A 56 12.44 10.29 26.81
N ARG A 57 13.14 9.98 27.91
CA ARG A 57 14.04 8.84 28.00
C ARG A 57 13.33 7.51 27.82
N MET A 58 12.28 7.28 28.61
CA MET A 58 11.59 5.99 28.62
C MET A 58 10.83 5.73 27.32
N LEU A 59 10.37 6.77 26.65
CA LEU A 59 9.75 6.59 25.33
C LEU A 59 10.80 6.25 24.28
N LEU A 60 11.84 7.09 24.16
CA LEU A 60 12.79 6.99 23.06
C LEU A 60 13.70 5.76 23.17
N GLU A 61 14.03 5.29 24.37
CA GLU A 61 14.73 4.01 24.56
C GLU A 61 13.89 2.81 24.07
N GLU A 62 12.56 2.82 24.31
CA GLU A 62 11.65 1.76 23.81
C GLU A 62 11.52 1.81 22.28
N LEU A 63 11.64 3.00 21.67
CA LEU A 63 11.69 3.19 20.22
C LEU A 63 13.11 3.03 19.62
N ALA A 64 14.04 2.44 20.37
CA ALA A 64 15.43 2.18 19.95
C ALA A 64 16.27 3.44 19.56
N PHE A 65 15.93 4.62 20.08
CA PHE A 65 16.77 5.82 19.93
C PHE A 65 17.87 5.87 21.00
N GLU A 66 19.08 6.22 20.58
CA GLU A 66 20.16 6.62 21.47
C GLU A 66 19.98 8.07 21.92
N LEU A 67 20.22 8.36 23.20
CA LEU A 67 20.00 9.68 23.77
C LEU A 67 21.28 10.31 24.30
N ASP A 68 21.55 11.53 23.86
CA ASP A 68 22.57 12.42 24.42
C ASP A 68 21.92 13.65 25.07
N TRP A 69 22.40 14.01 26.26
CA TRP A 69 21.96 15.20 26.98
C TRP A 69 23.11 16.17 27.16
N ASN A 70 23.01 17.33 26.51
CA ASN A 70 23.93 18.43 26.71
C ASN A 70 23.41 19.39 27.79
N GLU A 71 23.93 19.25 29.01
CA GLU A 71 23.51 20.07 30.15
C GLU A 71 23.76 21.57 29.93
N LYS A 72 24.89 21.93 29.32
CA LYS A 72 25.29 23.34 29.12
C LYS A 72 24.38 24.05 28.12
N LEU A 73 24.02 23.37 27.03
CA LEU A 73 23.15 23.90 25.99
C LEU A 73 21.67 23.64 26.28
N ARG A 74 21.37 22.78 27.26
CA ARG A 74 20.02 22.28 27.58
C ARG A 74 19.37 21.66 26.33
N VAL A 75 20.11 20.76 25.69
CA VAL A 75 19.69 20.09 24.45
C VAL A 75 19.64 18.59 24.66
N VAL A 76 18.52 17.98 24.25
CA VAL A 76 18.40 16.54 24.04
C VAL A 76 18.65 16.26 22.56
N THR A 77 19.58 15.36 22.27
CA THR A 77 19.75 14.76 20.94
C THR A 77 19.29 13.31 21.03
N ALA A 78 18.38 12.91 20.16
CA ALA A 78 17.94 11.54 20.00
C ALA A 78 18.32 11.06 18.60
N THR A 79 19.03 9.95 18.52
CA THR A 79 19.49 9.37 17.26
C THR A 79 18.92 7.97 17.13
N GLY A 80 18.03 7.78 16.16
CA GLY A 80 17.50 6.48 15.76
C GLY A 80 17.93 6.15 14.33
N GLU A 81 17.44 5.01 13.82
CA GLU A 81 17.71 4.55 12.46
C GLU A 81 17.18 5.54 11.40
N LYS A 82 15.91 5.93 11.51
CA LYS A 82 15.22 6.80 10.53
C LYS A 82 15.41 8.30 10.78
N ALA A 83 15.75 8.70 12.00
CA ALA A 83 15.76 10.12 12.37
C ALA A 83 16.79 10.50 13.44
N THR A 84 17.37 11.69 13.28
CA THR A 84 18.04 12.43 14.35
C THR A 84 17.20 13.62 14.77
N ILE A 85 16.78 13.65 16.04
CA ILE A 85 15.91 14.66 16.63
C ILE A 85 16.70 15.49 17.64
N ILE A 86 16.71 16.81 17.49
CA ILE A 86 17.37 17.75 18.40
C ILE A 86 16.33 18.68 19.02
N LEU A 87 16.28 18.70 20.35
CA LEU A 87 15.31 19.44 21.15
C LEU A 87 16.02 20.32 22.19
N GLU A 88 15.85 21.63 22.09
CA GLU A 88 16.30 22.59 23.11
C GLU A 88 15.17 22.84 24.13
N ILE A 89 15.48 22.75 25.43
CA ILE A 89 14.51 23.03 26.48
C ILE A 89 14.04 24.48 26.41
N ASP A 90 12.74 24.71 26.62
CA ASP A 90 12.05 26.00 26.56
C ASP A 90 11.99 26.64 25.16
N ARG A 91 12.40 25.92 24.10
CA ARG A 91 12.23 26.35 22.70
C ARG A 91 11.13 25.57 22.00
N LYS A 92 10.39 26.26 21.13
CA LYS A 92 9.42 25.64 20.22
C LYS A 92 10.00 25.22 18.88
N THR A 93 11.29 25.41 18.66
CA THR A 93 11.96 24.97 17.43
C THR A 93 12.77 23.73 17.77
N ALA A 94 12.47 22.65 17.06
CA ALA A 94 13.24 21.41 17.05
C ALA A 94 13.93 21.25 15.69
N TYR A 95 14.84 20.28 15.59
CA TYR A 95 15.43 19.88 14.31
C TYR A 95 15.25 18.38 14.12
N VAL A 96 14.80 17.97 12.94
CA VAL A 96 14.70 16.56 12.51
C VAL A 96 15.55 16.42 11.25
N ASN A 97 16.56 15.55 11.28
CA ASN A 97 17.51 15.38 10.16
C ASN A 97 18.05 16.73 9.65
N SER A 98 18.44 17.60 10.59
CA SER A 98 18.92 18.98 10.36
C SER A 98 17.91 20.00 9.83
N LYS A 99 16.64 19.61 9.57
CA LYS A 99 15.58 20.52 9.13
C LYS A 99 14.80 21.06 10.35
N PRO A 100 14.60 22.39 10.45
CA PRO A 100 13.86 22.97 11.58
C PRO A 100 12.37 22.63 11.50
N GLN A 101 11.78 22.29 12.64
CA GLN A 101 10.34 22.05 12.80
C GLN A 101 9.78 22.79 14.02
N GLU A 102 8.55 23.27 13.91
CA GLU A 102 7.86 23.94 15.01
C GLU A 102 7.10 22.94 15.89
N LEU A 103 7.20 23.12 17.20
CA LEU A 103 6.56 22.31 18.22
C LEU A 103 5.27 22.96 18.72
N ASP A 104 4.26 22.13 18.95
CA ASP A 104 3.01 22.54 19.62
C ASP A 104 3.28 23.18 20.98
N ALA A 105 4.24 22.62 21.72
CA ALA A 105 4.71 23.15 22.99
C ALA A 105 6.22 22.93 23.17
N ALA A 106 6.86 23.79 23.96
CA ALA A 106 8.29 23.65 24.22
C ALA A 106 8.58 22.45 25.16
N PRO A 107 9.67 21.70 24.94
CA PRO A 107 10.18 20.73 25.90
C PRO A 107 10.48 21.41 27.23
N LYS A 108 10.26 20.71 28.34
CA LYS A 108 10.42 21.26 29.69
C LYS A 108 11.07 20.28 30.64
N ILE A 109 11.69 20.78 31.71
CA ILE A 109 12.22 19.94 32.78
C ILE A 109 11.31 20.07 34.01
N LEU A 110 10.79 18.95 34.49
CA LEU A 110 10.01 18.85 35.73
C LEU A 110 10.64 17.81 36.64
N ASN A 111 10.95 18.19 37.89
CA ASN A 111 11.54 17.28 38.88
C ASN A 111 12.78 16.52 38.39
N LYS A 112 13.65 17.19 37.60
CA LYS A 112 14.85 16.63 36.95
C LYS A 112 14.58 15.65 35.80
N THR A 113 13.34 15.56 35.34
CA THR A 113 12.95 14.77 34.16
C THR A 113 12.63 15.69 33.01
N THR A 114 13.18 15.38 31.84
CA THR A 114 12.84 16.08 30.59
C THR A 114 11.54 15.52 30.03
N TYR A 115 10.57 16.41 29.82
CA TYR A 115 9.29 16.13 29.20
C TYR A 115 9.22 16.79 27.82
N VAL A 116 8.78 16.03 26.83
CA VAL A 116 8.66 16.46 25.44
C VAL A 116 7.23 16.27 24.94
N PRO A 117 6.77 17.06 23.95
CA PRO A 117 5.51 16.80 23.26
C PRO A 117 5.59 15.45 22.53
N LEU A 118 4.71 14.50 22.90
CA LEU A 118 4.73 13.15 22.37
C LEU A 118 4.55 13.12 20.85
N ARG A 119 3.50 13.80 20.36
CA ARG A 119 3.14 13.80 18.93
C ARG A 119 4.32 14.13 18.03
N PHE A 120 5.09 15.16 18.39
CA PHE A 120 6.26 15.55 17.60
C PHE A 120 7.32 14.45 17.52
N ILE A 121 7.63 13.79 18.65
CA ILE A 121 8.60 12.70 18.67
C ILE A 121 8.15 11.59 17.74
N ILE A 122 6.89 11.16 17.85
CA ILE A 122 6.37 10.01 17.09
C ILE A 122 6.32 10.32 15.59
N SER A 123 5.77 11.48 15.22
CA SER A 123 5.73 11.91 13.82
C SER A 123 7.11 12.12 13.19
N ALA A 124 8.13 12.45 13.99
CA ALA A 124 9.51 12.60 13.50
C ALA A 124 10.27 11.27 13.41
N SER A 125 9.76 10.20 14.02
CA SER A 125 10.45 8.91 14.17
C SER A 125 9.95 7.82 13.22
N GLY A 126 8.99 8.11 12.34
CA GLY A 126 8.45 7.11 11.39
C GLY A 126 7.48 6.12 12.03
N TYR A 127 6.69 6.58 12.99
CA TYR A 127 5.66 5.82 13.68
C TYR A 127 4.30 6.50 13.51
N GLU A 128 3.22 5.72 13.50
CA GLU A 128 1.87 6.25 13.58
C GLU A 128 1.48 6.55 15.04
N ILE A 129 0.55 7.49 15.21
CA ILE A 129 0.04 7.87 16.54
C ILE A 129 -1.47 8.03 16.51
N GLU A 130 -2.15 7.24 17.34
CA GLU A 130 -3.60 7.34 17.54
C GLU A 130 -3.91 7.74 18.99
N TRP A 131 -4.89 8.62 19.17
CA TRP A 131 -5.43 8.96 20.49
C TRP A 131 -6.83 8.37 20.67
N LEU A 132 -6.94 7.42 21.61
CA LEU A 132 -8.20 6.81 22.01
C LEU A 132 -8.77 7.52 23.23
N GLU A 133 -9.69 8.46 22.99
CA GLU A 133 -10.30 9.31 24.04
C GLU A 133 -11.00 8.49 25.13
N ASP A 134 -11.76 7.46 24.74
CA ASP A 134 -12.60 6.65 25.65
C ASP A 134 -11.79 5.95 26.74
N ILE A 135 -10.57 5.52 26.41
CA ILE A 135 -9.67 4.81 27.32
C ILE A 135 -8.45 5.65 27.73
N ARG A 136 -8.37 6.90 27.25
CA ARG A 136 -7.24 7.81 27.44
C ARG A 136 -5.91 7.13 27.13
N ALA A 137 -5.83 6.51 25.96
CA ALA A 137 -4.63 5.81 25.49
C ALA A 137 -4.06 6.48 24.26
N VAL A 138 -2.73 6.54 24.19
CA VAL A 138 -2.00 6.82 22.96
C VAL A 138 -1.48 5.49 22.44
N LEU A 139 -1.85 5.13 21.22
CA LEU A 139 -1.26 4.02 20.48
C LEU A 139 -0.15 4.57 19.59
N ILE A 140 0.98 3.88 19.59
CA ILE A 140 2.14 4.17 18.76
C ILE A 140 2.47 2.86 18.06
N ASP A 141 2.38 2.84 16.75
CA ASP A 141 2.65 1.62 15.98
C ASP A 141 3.75 1.90 14.97
N THR A 142 4.66 0.94 14.85
CA THR A 142 5.73 0.98 13.86
C THR A 142 5.10 1.02 12.47
N ILE A 143 5.50 1.99 11.65
CA ILE A 143 5.15 1.95 10.24
C ILE A 143 5.90 0.79 9.60
N GLN A 144 5.18 -0.30 9.31
CA GLN A 144 5.68 -1.38 8.50
C GLN A 144 5.79 -0.87 7.06
N GLU A 145 7.01 -0.57 6.62
CA GLU A 145 7.26 -0.26 5.23
C GLU A 145 7.08 -1.51 4.37
N SER A 146 6.46 -1.33 3.22
CA SER A 146 6.32 -2.42 2.27
C SER A 146 7.66 -2.80 1.67
N ARG A 147 7.98 -4.10 1.75
CA ARG A 147 9.24 -4.67 1.26
C ARG A 147 9.21 -4.85 -0.26
N GLY A 148 8.10 -5.33 -0.81
CA GLY A 148 7.94 -5.60 -2.23
C GLY A 148 8.99 -6.60 -2.77
N PHE A 149 9.14 -6.59 -4.09
CA PHE A 149 10.06 -7.46 -4.82
C PHE A 149 10.99 -6.62 -5.69
N MET A 150 12.14 -6.22 -5.14
CA MET A 150 13.06 -5.35 -5.84
C MET A 150 14.42 -6.00 -6.10
N TYR A 151 14.93 -5.79 -7.30
CA TYR A 151 16.20 -6.29 -7.76
C TYR A 151 17.01 -5.16 -8.39
N LYS A 152 18.33 -5.30 -8.35
CA LYS A 152 19.28 -4.42 -8.99
C LYS A 152 20.15 -5.21 -9.96
N VAL A 153 20.33 -4.68 -11.16
CA VAL A 153 21.21 -5.20 -12.19
C VAL A 153 22.09 -4.08 -12.70
N GLU A 154 23.40 -4.32 -12.81
CA GLU A 154 24.37 -3.32 -13.25
C GLU A 154 25.21 -3.87 -14.41
N ASN A 155 25.46 -3.02 -15.40
CA ASN A 155 26.38 -3.30 -16.48
C ASN A 155 27.18 -2.04 -16.84
N GLY A 156 28.43 -1.98 -16.36
CA GLY A 156 29.25 -0.78 -16.49
C GLY A 156 28.69 0.38 -15.67
N GLU A 157 28.27 1.45 -16.35
CA GLU A 157 27.65 2.63 -15.72
C GLU A 157 26.11 2.62 -15.83
N ASN A 158 25.53 1.60 -16.49
CA ASN A 158 24.08 1.45 -16.59
C ASN A 158 23.54 0.66 -15.41
N VAL A 159 22.44 1.13 -14.84
CA VAL A 159 21.76 0.51 -13.70
C VAL A 159 20.30 0.27 -14.05
N VAL A 160 19.82 -0.94 -13.77
CA VAL A 160 18.41 -1.27 -13.79
C VAL A 160 17.98 -1.64 -12.38
N TYR A 161 16.97 -0.92 -11.89
CA TYR A 161 16.20 -1.30 -10.71
C TYR A 161 14.91 -1.96 -11.18
N LEU A 162 14.69 -3.23 -10.88
CA LEU A 162 13.54 -4.02 -11.31
C LEU A 162 12.61 -4.27 -10.13
N LEU A 163 11.41 -3.71 -10.18
CA LEU A 163 10.38 -3.82 -9.14
C LEU A 163 9.18 -4.64 -9.65
N GLY A 164 8.75 -5.60 -8.84
CA GLY A 164 7.50 -6.33 -9.03
C GLY A 164 6.31 -5.49 -8.58
N SER A 165 5.31 -5.30 -9.43
CA SER A 165 4.06 -4.58 -9.13
C SER A 165 2.87 -5.51 -8.90
N ILE A 166 1.86 -4.96 -8.26
CA ILE A 166 0.48 -5.42 -8.32
C ILE A 166 -0.40 -4.24 -8.77
N HIS A 167 -1.44 -4.53 -9.56
CA HIS A 167 -2.24 -3.53 -10.29
C HIS A 167 -3.25 -2.77 -9.43
N VAL A 168 -3.60 -3.32 -8.27
CA VAL A 168 -4.51 -2.72 -7.30
C VAL A 168 -3.84 -2.72 -5.93
N GLY A 169 -4.11 -1.69 -5.14
CA GLY A 169 -3.53 -1.55 -3.82
C GLY A 169 -4.45 -0.87 -2.83
N ASN A 170 -4.06 -0.85 -1.56
CA ASN A 170 -4.74 -0.12 -0.49
C ASN A 170 -3.70 0.66 0.34
N ASP A 171 -4.18 1.43 1.31
CA ASP A 171 -3.31 2.27 2.16
C ASP A 171 -2.22 1.45 2.89
N ALA A 172 -2.51 0.18 3.23
CA ALA A 172 -1.56 -0.70 3.92
C ALA A 172 -0.31 -1.03 3.09
N MET A 173 -0.33 -0.81 1.77
CA MET A 173 0.84 -0.95 0.92
C MET A 173 1.83 0.21 1.05
N TYR A 174 1.47 1.27 1.76
CA TYR A 174 2.27 2.48 1.88
C TYR A 174 2.58 2.81 3.35
N PRO A 175 3.74 3.41 3.64
CA PRO A 175 4.77 3.83 2.70
C PRO A 175 5.63 2.67 2.15
N LEU A 176 6.22 2.91 0.99
CA LEU A 176 7.26 2.04 0.43
C LEU A 176 8.57 2.27 1.19
N ARG A 177 9.39 1.23 1.35
CA ARG A 177 10.71 1.37 1.96
C ARG A 177 11.63 2.30 1.16
N ASP A 178 12.57 2.92 1.87
CA ASP A 178 13.46 3.94 1.33
C ASP A 178 14.20 3.46 0.07
N GLU A 179 14.68 2.21 0.02
CA GLU A 179 15.41 1.67 -1.13
C GLU A 179 14.62 1.73 -2.45
N ILE A 180 13.30 1.50 -2.38
CA ILE A 180 12.43 1.59 -3.56
C ILE A 180 12.33 3.06 -4.00
N THR A 181 12.06 3.95 -3.05
CA THR A 181 11.81 5.37 -3.36
C THR A 181 13.09 6.12 -3.76
N ASP A 182 14.24 5.76 -3.21
CA ASP A 182 15.54 6.33 -3.53
C ASP A 182 16.00 5.87 -4.92
N ALA A 183 15.86 4.58 -5.24
CA ALA A 183 16.13 4.06 -6.58
C ALA A 183 15.29 4.76 -7.66
N PHE A 184 14.02 5.04 -7.37
CA PHE A 184 13.18 5.83 -8.28
C PHE A 184 13.59 7.31 -8.34
N GLN A 185 14.10 7.89 -7.25
CA GLN A 185 14.63 9.25 -7.24
C GLN A 185 15.89 9.41 -8.10
N GLU A 186 16.71 8.37 -8.21
CA GLU A 186 17.92 8.33 -9.01
C GLU A 186 17.68 8.00 -10.49
N ALA A 187 16.45 7.60 -10.85
CA ALA A 187 16.13 7.11 -12.20
C ALA A 187 16.04 8.22 -13.24
N ASP A 188 16.66 7.97 -14.40
CA ASP A 188 16.53 8.82 -15.59
C ASP A 188 15.27 8.47 -16.38
N PHE A 189 14.81 7.21 -16.29
CA PHE A 189 13.65 6.67 -17.00
C PHE A 189 12.82 5.78 -16.10
N LEU A 190 11.49 5.85 -16.24
CA LEU A 190 10.59 4.79 -15.81
C LEU A 190 10.34 3.87 -17.01
N SER A 191 10.42 2.55 -16.83
CA SER A 191 9.94 1.58 -17.80
C SER A 191 8.83 0.75 -17.18
N VAL A 192 7.70 0.63 -17.85
CA VAL A 192 6.57 -0.21 -17.45
C VAL A 192 6.31 -1.27 -18.52
N GLU A 193 5.46 -2.26 -18.23
CA GLU A 193 5.03 -3.22 -19.26
C GLU A 193 4.31 -2.49 -20.40
N VAL A 194 3.31 -1.69 -20.04
CA VAL A 194 2.48 -0.89 -20.95
C VAL A 194 2.15 0.42 -20.23
N ASN A 195 2.22 1.54 -20.96
CA ASN A 195 1.81 2.84 -20.44
C ASN A 195 0.32 3.08 -20.73
N GLY A 196 -0.53 2.79 -19.73
CA GLY A 196 -1.98 2.98 -19.80
C GLY A 196 -2.44 4.42 -20.10
N GLU A 197 -1.56 5.41 -19.92
CA GLU A 197 -1.85 6.83 -20.14
C GLU A 197 -1.26 7.37 -21.46
N SER A 198 -0.80 6.48 -22.35
CA SER A 198 -0.23 6.88 -23.63
C SER A 198 -1.28 7.48 -24.56
N ASP A 199 -1.08 8.74 -24.97
CA ASP A 199 -1.87 9.42 -26.01
C ASP A 199 -1.76 8.75 -27.39
N GLU A 200 -0.81 7.83 -27.58
CA GLU A 200 -0.61 7.12 -28.86
C GLU A 200 -1.63 6.00 -29.08
N VAL A 201 -2.25 5.50 -28.00
CA VAL A 201 -3.16 4.35 -28.04
C VAL A 201 -4.60 4.78 -27.81
N ASP A 202 -5.46 4.51 -28.80
CA ASP A 202 -6.91 4.65 -28.65
C ASP A 202 -7.49 3.38 -27.98
N TYR A 203 -7.46 3.35 -26.64
CA TYR A 203 -7.89 2.19 -25.84
C TYR A 203 -9.38 1.85 -26.04
N GLU A 204 -10.25 2.84 -26.16
CA GLU A 204 -11.68 2.64 -26.42
C GLU A 204 -11.86 1.87 -27.74
N LYS A 205 -11.18 2.30 -28.80
CA LYS A 205 -11.22 1.62 -30.09
C LYS A 205 -10.54 0.27 -30.07
N LEU A 206 -9.42 0.12 -29.36
CA LEU A 206 -8.70 -1.15 -29.24
C LEU A 206 -9.57 -2.21 -28.57
N LEU A 207 -10.10 -1.91 -27.39
CA LEU A 207 -10.98 -2.80 -26.64
C LEU A 207 -12.33 -2.99 -27.35
N GLY A 208 -12.89 -1.93 -27.94
CA GLY A 208 -14.06 -2.00 -28.83
C GLY A 208 -13.85 -2.97 -30.00
N ASN A 209 -12.61 -3.12 -30.48
CA ASN A 209 -12.28 -4.01 -31.57
C ASN A 209 -12.05 -5.46 -31.16
N LEU A 210 -11.40 -5.66 -30.03
CA LEU A 210 -10.99 -6.98 -29.54
C LEU A 210 -12.09 -7.61 -28.67
N GLY A 211 -12.66 -6.87 -27.72
CA GLY A 211 -13.53 -7.39 -26.66
C GLY A 211 -14.99 -7.62 -27.04
N TYR A 212 -15.45 -7.17 -28.20
CA TYR A 212 -16.87 -7.24 -28.60
C TYR A 212 -17.10 -8.17 -29.80
N TYR A 213 -18.25 -8.86 -29.80
CA TYR A 213 -18.73 -9.59 -30.98
C TYR A 213 -19.22 -8.64 -32.08
N LYS A 214 -18.85 -8.95 -33.32
CA LYS A 214 -19.19 -8.14 -34.51
C LYS A 214 -19.89 -8.94 -35.61
N ASP A 215 -20.00 -10.24 -35.43
CA ASP A 215 -20.61 -11.18 -36.37
C ASP A 215 -22.09 -11.47 -36.06
N GLY A 216 -22.64 -10.84 -35.02
CA GLY A 216 -24.01 -11.01 -34.57
C GLY A 216 -24.22 -12.21 -33.63
N THR A 217 -23.15 -12.93 -33.28
CA THR A 217 -23.18 -13.88 -32.16
C THR A 217 -23.15 -13.14 -30.82
N THR A 218 -23.56 -13.84 -29.75
CA THR A 218 -23.54 -13.31 -28.38
C THR A 218 -22.73 -14.23 -27.48
N LEU A 219 -22.45 -13.78 -26.25
CA LEU A 219 -21.78 -14.57 -25.21
C LEU A 219 -22.39 -15.98 -25.07
N ARG A 220 -23.72 -16.11 -25.17
CA ARG A 220 -24.41 -17.42 -25.16
C ARG A 220 -23.93 -18.40 -26.22
N ASN A 221 -23.52 -17.92 -27.39
CA ASN A 221 -23.06 -18.78 -28.48
C ASN A 221 -21.66 -19.36 -28.24
N HIS A 222 -20.90 -18.81 -27.28
CA HIS A 222 -19.49 -19.12 -27.07
C HIS A 222 -19.18 -19.66 -25.67
N LEU A 223 -20.20 -19.89 -24.85
CA LEU A 223 -20.09 -20.56 -23.56
C LEU A 223 -20.78 -21.93 -23.59
N SER A 224 -20.37 -22.80 -22.68
CA SER A 224 -21.15 -23.98 -22.32
C SER A 224 -22.53 -23.58 -21.76
N THR A 225 -23.44 -24.56 -21.68
CA THR A 225 -24.77 -24.28 -21.12
C THR A 225 -24.65 -23.90 -19.64
N GLU A 226 -23.82 -24.64 -18.92
CA GLU A 226 -23.53 -24.47 -17.50
C GLU A 226 -22.84 -23.12 -17.24
N GLY A 227 -21.85 -22.74 -18.05
CA GLY A 227 -21.15 -21.47 -17.92
C GLY A 227 -22.08 -20.27 -18.15
N TYR A 228 -22.93 -20.31 -19.18
CA TYR A 228 -23.91 -19.23 -19.39
C TYR A 228 -24.96 -19.16 -18.27
N GLU A 229 -25.42 -20.30 -17.75
CA GLU A 229 -26.36 -20.32 -16.62
C GLU A 229 -25.74 -19.71 -15.36
N ALA A 230 -24.45 -19.93 -15.11
CA ALA A 230 -23.72 -19.30 -14.00
C ALA A 230 -23.62 -17.77 -14.15
N VAL A 231 -23.30 -17.27 -15.36
CA VAL A 231 -23.30 -15.82 -15.64
C VAL A 231 -24.68 -15.20 -15.42
N VAL A 232 -25.74 -15.84 -15.92
CA VAL A 232 -27.11 -15.36 -15.75
C VAL A 232 -27.51 -15.33 -14.27
N GLN A 233 -27.11 -16.34 -13.50
CA GLN A 233 -27.37 -16.39 -12.07
C GLN A 233 -26.67 -15.24 -11.35
N LEU A 234 -25.37 -15.02 -11.63
CA LEU A 234 -24.62 -13.90 -11.04
C LEU A 234 -25.27 -12.55 -11.36
N LEU A 235 -25.59 -12.28 -12.64
CA LEU A 235 -26.22 -11.04 -13.04
C LEU A 235 -27.59 -10.85 -12.35
N THR A 236 -28.33 -11.94 -12.12
CA THR A 236 -29.59 -11.89 -11.37
C THR A 236 -29.36 -11.56 -9.90
N ASP A 237 -28.33 -12.13 -9.27
CA ASP A 237 -27.97 -11.88 -7.87
C ASP A 237 -27.49 -10.43 -7.67
N LEU A 238 -26.82 -9.86 -8.68
CA LEU A 238 -26.40 -8.45 -8.73
C LEU A 238 -27.54 -7.49 -9.14
N GLU A 239 -28.77 -7.99 -9.34
CA GLU A 239 -29.92 -7.21 -9.81
C GLU A 239 -29.71 -6.50 -11.17
N LEU A 240 -28.85 -7.05 -12.02
CA LEU A 240 -28.56 -6.57 -13.38
C LEU A 240 -29.40 -7.27 -14.45
N GLU A 241 -29.50 -6.66 -15.63
CA GLU A 241 -30.13 -7.32 -16.79
C GLU A 241 -29.28 -8.52 -17.23
N THR A 242 -29.91 -9.69 -17.44
CA THR A 242 -29.19 -10.94 -17.72
C THR A 242 -28.47 -10.97 -19.08
N ASN A 243 -28.75 -10.00 -19.95
CA ASN A 243 -28.10 -9.79 -21.24
C ASN A 243 -27.02 -8.70 -21.21
N THR A 244 -26.67 -8.16 -20.04
CA THR A 244 -25.69 -7.06 -19.90
C THR A 244 -24.34 -7.39 -20.56
N LEU A 245 -23.88 -8.64 -20.45
CA LEU A 245 -22.59 -9.09 -20.98
C LEU A 245 -22.69 -9.73 -22.38
N ASP A 246 -23.87 -9.82 -22.99
CA ASP A 246 -24.11 -10.62 -24.20
C ASP A 246 -23.26 -10.19 -25.41
N THR A 247 -22.84 -8.92 -25.45
CA THR A 247 -22.04 -8.39 -26.56
C THR A 247 -20.54 -8.59 -26.39
N LEU A 248 -20.09 -8.97 -25.20
CA LEU A 248 -18.69 -9.12 -24.84
C LEU A 248 -18.20 -10.54 -25.13
N LYS A 249 -16.94 -10.66 -25.52
CA LYS A 249 -16.23 -11.94 -25.52
C LYS A 249 -15.92 -12.38 -24.08
N PRO A 250 -15.78 -13.69 -23.79
CA PRO A 250 -15.66 -14.16 -22.41
C PRO A 250 -14.46 -13.56 -21.65
N TRP A 251 -13.30 -13.40 -22.29
CA TRP A 251 -12.13 -12.77 -21.65
C TRP A 251 -12.38 -11.31 -21.25
N PHE A 252 -13.17 -10.57 -22.03
CA PHE A 252 -13.44 -9.17 -21.73
C PHE A 252 -14.58 -9.04 -20.72
N ALA A 253 -15.56 -9.95 -20.78
CA ALA A 253 -16.57 -10.09 -19.74
C ALA A 253 -15.94 -10.43 -18.37
N SER A 254 -14.87 -11.22 -18.32
CA SER A 254 -14.16 -11.53 -17.07
C SER A 254 -13.56 -10.26 -16.46
N PHE A 255 -12.87 -9.43 -17.24
CA PHE A 255 -12.31 -8.15 -16.75
C PHE A 255 -13.39 -7.17 -16.26
N VAL A 256 -14.54 -7.13 -16.94
CA VAL A 256 -15.67 -6.30 -16.49
C VAL A 256 -16.22 -6.80 -15.15
N LEU A 257 -16.35 -8.11 -14.98
CA LEU A 257 -16.78 -8.71 -13.71
C LEU A 257 -15.77 -8.46 -12.59
N ASP A 258 -14.47 -8.62 -12.86
CA ASP A 258 -13.41 -8.34 -11.88
C ASP A 258 -13.44 -6.86 -11.47
N SER A 259 -13.63 -5.95 -12.43
CA SER A 259 -13.76 -4.52 -12.14
C SER A 259 -14.96 -4.20 -11.23
N TRP A 260 -16.09 -4.89 -11.38
CA TRP A 260 -17.25 -4.70 -10.51
C TRP A 260 -17.03 -5.30 -9.12
N LEU A 261 -16.35 -6.43 -9.03
CA LEU A 261 -15.99 -7.05 -7.75
C LEU A 261 -15.14 -6.09 -6.89
N GLN A 262 -14.29 -5.30 -7.54
CA GLN A 262 -13.41 -4.35 -6.86
C GLN A 262 -14.07 -3.02 -6.48
N GLU A 263 -15.22 -2.62 -7.07
CA GLU A 263 -15.82 -1.29 -6.85
C GLU A 263 -16.23 -1.03 -5.40
N ASP A 264 -16.60 -2.08 -4.66
CA ASP A 264 -16.95 -2.02 -3.23
C ASP A 264 -15.81 -2.49 -2.30
N SER A 265 -14.60 -2.68 -2.84
CA SER A 265 -13.42 -3.12 -2.08
C SER A 265 -12.57 -1.95 -1.58
N GLU A 266 -11.68 -2.20 -0.62
CA GLU A 266 -10.65 -1.22 -0.19
C GLU A 266 -9.48 -1.10 -1.18
N PHE A 267 -9.50 -1.86 -2.27
CA PHE A 267 -8.43 -1.93 -3.26
C PHE A 267 -8.74 -1.04 -4.46
N GLU A 268 -7.83 -0.10 -4.73
CA GLU A 268 -7.97 0.89 -5.80
C GLU A 268 -6.84 0.74 -6.81
N ALA A 269 -7.15 0.92 -8.10
CA ALA A 269 -6.15 0.90 -9.17
C ALA A 269 -5.14 2.06 -9.03
N GLU A 270 -5.57 3.22 -8.52
CA GLU A 270 -4.70 4.38 -8.28
C GLU A 270 -3.62 4.10 -7.22
N LEU A 271 -3.89 3.14 -6.33
CA LEU A 271 -2.96 2.67 -5.30
C LEU A 271 -2.12 1.47 -5.74
N GLY A 272 -2.35 0.93 -6.95
CA GLY A 272 -1.49 -0.07 -7.58
C GLY A 272 -0.05 0.44 -7.75
N ILE A 273 0.93 -0.45 -7.64
CA ILE A 273 2.35 -0.07 -7.60
C ILE A 273 2.83 0.45 -8.96
N ASP A 274 2.35 -0.13 -10.04
CA ASP A 274 2.57 0.33 -11.40
C ASP A 274 1.97 1.73 -11.63
N GLN A 275 0.70 1.93 -11.29
CA GLN A 275 0.05 3.22 -11.43
C GLN A 275 0.72 4.28 -10.55
N TYR A 276 1.06 3.95 -9.30
CA TYR A 276 1.78 4.84 -8.39
C TYR A 276 3.07 5.38 -9.02
N PHE A 277 3.91 4.52 -9.61
CA PHE A 277 5.17 4.97 -10.21
C PHE A 277 4.97 5.73 -11.53
N MET A 278 3.96 5.38 -12.35
CA MET A 278 3.58 6.19 -13.51
C MET A 278 3.18 7.61 -13.10
N ASP A 279 2.33 7.72 -12.07
CA ASP A 279 1.94 8.97 -11.44
C ASP A 279 3.14 9.80 -10.96
N GLN A 280 4.09 9.16 -10.27
CA GLN A 280 5.30 9.82 -9.80
C GLN A 280 6.20 10.26 -10.97
N ALA A 281 6.27 9.47 -12.05
CA ALA A 281 7.08 9.80 -13.22
C ALA A 281 6.52 11.02 -13.95
N ILE A 282 5.20 11.09 -14.10
CA ILE A 282 4.51 12.27 -14.66
C ILE A 282 4.76 13.49 -13.78
N LYS A 283 4.62 13.36 -12.45
CA LYS A 283 4.88 14.46 -11.49
C LYS A 283 6.32 14.96 -11.54
N LYS A 284 7.29 14.08 -11.82
CA LYS A 284 8.72 14.40 -11.94
C LYS A 284 9.17 14.77 -13.35
N GLU A 285 8.31 14.61 -14.34
CA GLU A 285 8.63 14.79 -15.76
C GLU A 285 9.78 13.88 -16.25
N ILE A 286 9.91 12.66 -15.70
CA ILE A 286 10.85 11.65 -16.26
C ILE A 286 10.16 10.85 -17.37
N PRO A 287 10.85 10.49 -18.47
CA PRO A 287 10.23 9.76 -19.57
C PRO A 287 9.79 8.35 -19.14
N ILE A 288 8.60 7.96 -19.63
CA ILE A 288 8.04 6.61 -19.46
C ILE A 288 8.28 5.82 -20.74
N LEU A 289 8.90 4.65 -20.58
CA LEU A 289 9.16 3.65 -21.62
C LEU A 289 8.24 2.45 -21.44
N GLU A 290 7.98 1.74 -22.52
CA GLU A 290 7.16 0.53 -22.52
C GLU A 290 8.01 -0.68 -22.95
N LEU A 291 7.95 -1.77 -22.20
CA LEU A 291 8.57 -3.04 -22.57
C LEU A 291 7.76 -3.79 -23.63
N GLU A 292 6.46 -3.54 -23.68
CA GLU A 292 5.51 -4.18 -24.57
C GLU A 292 4.51 -3.16 -25.12
N SER A 293 3.74 -3.55 -26.15
CA SER A 293 2.64 -2.71 -26.64
C SER A 293 1.31 -3.14 -26.03
N ALA A 294 0.43 -2.19 -25.74
CA ALA A 294 -0.95 -2.47 -25.31
C ALA A 294 -1.68 -3.44 -26.27
N GLU A 295 -1.47 -3.30 -27.59
CA GLU A 295 -2.09 -4.19 -28.57
C GLU A 295 -1.65 -5.64 -28.41
N LEU A 296 -0.36 -5.89 -28.18
CA LEU A 296 0.18 -7.23 -27.94
C LEU A 296 -0.50 -7.86 -26.71
N GLN A 297 -0.58 -7.11 -25.61
CA GLN A 297 -1.12 -7.59 -24.34
C GLN A 297 -2.62 -7.94 -24.45
N TYR A 298 -3.47 -7.07 -25.01
CA TYR A 298 -4.90 -7.38 -25.13
C TYR A 298 -5.20 -8.44 -26.20
N ARG A 299 -4.44 -8.45 -27.31
CA ARG A 299 -4.62 -9.44 -28.38
C ARG A 299 -4.34 -10.87 -27.91
N MET A 300 -3.46 -11.04 -26.93
CA MET A 300 -3.21 -12.32 -26.29
C MET A 300 -4.50 -12.91 -25.71
N PHE A 301 -5.22 -12.16 -24.87
CA PHE A 301 -6.48 -12.60 -24.27
C PHE A 301 -7.54 -12.92 -25.31
N ASP A 302 -7.61 -12.13 -26.38
CA ASP A 302 -8.54 -12.37 -27.48
C ASP A 302 -8.24 -13.66 -28.27
N ASN A 303 -6.97 -14.07 -28.31
CA ASN A 303 -6.51 -15.24 -29.04
C ASN A 303 -6.56 -16.53 -28.22
N PHE A 304 -6.84 -16.47 -26.92
CA PHE A 304 -6.98 -17.68 -26.11
C PHE A 304 -8.07 -18.59 -26.64
N SER A 305 -7.90 -19.90 -26.40
CA SER A 305 -8.90 -20.90 -26.70
C SER A 305 -10.23 -20.57 -26.04
N ALA A 306 -11.33 -20.97 -26.67
CA ALA A 306 -12.67 -20.76 -26.10
C ALA A 306 -12.80 -21.37 -24.70
N GLU A 307 -12.14 -22.52 -24.48
CA GLU A 307 -12.08 -23.19 -23.17
C GLU A 307 -11.37 -22.33 -22.12
N LEU A 308 -10.22 -21.74 -22.45
CA LEU A 308 -9.51 -20.87 -21.52
C LEU A 308 -10.28 -19.57 -21.26
N GLN A 309 -10.84 -18.93 -22.30
CA GLN A 309 -11.64 -17.72 -22.10
C GLN A 309 -12.89 -17.98 -21.25
N GLU A 310 -13.58 -19.11 -21.45
CA GLU A 310 -14.69 -19.54 -20.58
C GLU A 310 -14.19 -19.81 -19.15
N GLY A 311 -13.07 -20.49 -18.98
CA GLY A 311 -12.46 -20.74 -17.68
C GLY A 311 -12.11 -19.46 -16.91
N MET A 312 -11.56 -18.45 -17.58
CA MET A 312 -11.30 -17.13 -17.01
C MET A 312 -12.59 -16.46 -16.54
N LEU A 313 -13.62 -16.45 -17.39
CA LEU A 313 -14.93 -15.89 -17.03
C LEU A 313 -15.54 -16.61 -15.83
N MET A 314 -15.43 -17.94 -15.76
CA MET A 314 -15.90 -18.71 -14.61
C MET A 314 -15.11 -18.41 -13.34
N GLY A 315 -13.80 -18.16 -13.45
CA GLY A 315 -12.98 -17.66 -12.34
C GLY A 315 -13.55 -16.38 -11.75
N SER A 316 -13.82 -15.37 -12.58
CA SER A 316 -14.43 -14.11 -12.16
C SER A 316 -15.82 -14.31 -11.56
N VAL A 317 -16.66 -15.16 -12.17
CA VAL A 317 -18.00 -15.48 -11.63
C VAL A 317 -17.91 -16.11 -10.23
N TYR A 318 -16.98 -17.05 -10.02
CA TYR A 318 -16.81 -17.69 -8.71
C TYR A 318 -16.19 -16.76 -7.67
N GLY A 319 -15.44 -15.73 -8.08
CA GLY A 319 -14.92 -14.68 -7.21
C GLY A 319 -16.02 -14.02 -6.36
N PHE A 320 -17.19 -13.74 -6.94
CA PHE A 320 -18.34 -13.14 -6.24
C PHE A 320 -18.94 -14.01 -5.12
N TYR A 321 -18.67 -15.31 -5.12
CA TYR A 321 -19.21 -16.25 -4.14
C TYR A 321 -18.14 -16.74 -3.15
N ASN A 322 -16.89 -16.34 -3.33
CA ASN A 322 -15.80 -16.75 -2.45
C ASN A 322 -15.71 -15.81 -1.24
N GLU A 323 -15.52 -16.38 -0.04
CA GLU A 323 -15.37 -15.61 1.20
C GLU A 323 -13.92 -15.18 1.45
N SER A 324 -12.93 -15.80 0.78
CA SER A 324 -11.53 -15.41 0.89
C SER A 324 -11.20 -14.28 -0.08
N ASP A 325 -10.64 -13.19 0.44
CA ASP A 325 -10.17 -12.06 -0.36
C ASP A 325 -8.79 -12.37 -0.95
N SER A 326 -8.74 -12.90 -2.17
CA SER A 326 -7.49 -13.22 -2.85
C SER A 326 -6.64 -11.97 -3.14
N VAL A 327 -7.26 -10.78 -3.22
CA VAL A 327 -6.53 -9.52 -3.44
C VAL A 327 -5.83 -9.09 -2.14
N GLN A 328 -6.49 -9.28 -0.99
CA GLN A 328 -5.86 -9.08 0.31
C GLN A 328 -4.64 -9.98 0.54
N ASP A 329 -4.72 -11.26 0.13
CA ASP A 329 -3.59 -12.18 0.21
C ASP A 329 -2.42 -11.71 -0.67
N LEU A 330 -2.69 -11.26 -1.90
CA LEU A 330 -1.67 -10.70 -2.81
C LEU A 330 -1.05 -9.40 -2.27
N SER A 331 -1.86 -8.52 -1.70
CA SER A 331 -1.38 -7.28 -1.07
C SER A 331 -0.48 -7.60 0.12
N SER A 332 -0.91 -8.49 1.01
CA SER A 332 -0.13 -8.91 2.19
C SER A 332 1.20 -9.55 1.78
N MET A 333 1.17 -10.43 0.77
CA MET A 333 2.37 -11.03 0.19
C MET A 333 3.34 -9.97 -0.33
N TRP A 334 2.83 -8.93 -1.00
CA TRP A 334 3.65 -7.84 -1.53
C TRP A 334 4.25 -6.96 -0.42
N VAL A 335 3.44 -6.58 0.57
CA VAL A 335 3.86 -5.82 1.77
C VAL A 335 4.99 -6.55 2.50
N ASP A 336 4.82 -7.86 2.74
CA ASP A 336 5.79 -8.69 3.45
C ASP A 336 7.00 -9.07 2.58
N GLY A 337 6.92 -8.88 1.26
CA GLY A 337 7.94 -9.31 0.31
C GLY A 337 8.14 -10.83 0.31
N ASP A 338 7.06 -11.58 0.46
CA ASP A 338 7.06 -13.05 0.51
C ASP A 338 7.32 -13.65 -0.87
N ILE A 339 8.61 -13.90 -1.15
CA ILE A 339 9.07 -14.47 -2.42
C ILE A 339 8.73 -15.95 -2.55
N GLU A 340 8.52 -16.66 -1.45
CA GLU A 340 8.20 -18.09 -1.49
C GLU A 340 6.78 -18.26 -2.01
N MET A 341 5.83 -17.49 -1.45
CA MET A 341 4.45 -17.46 -1.92
C MET A 341 4.35 -16.96 -3.38
N LEU A 342 5.09 -15.91 -3.75
CA LEU A 342 5.12 -15.43 -5.13
C LEU A 342 5.65 -16.50 -6.10
N THR A 343 6.65 -17.27 -5.70
CA THR A 343 7.20 -18.36 -6.50
C THR A 343 6.22 -19.53 -6.63
N GLU A 344 5.49 -19.86 -5.56
CA GLU A 344 4.42 -20.86 -5.59
C GLU A 344 3.31 -20.46 -6.56
N LEU A 345 2.85 -19.20 -6.52
CA LEU A 345 1.85 -18.69 -7.47
C LEU A 345 2.34 -18.76 -8.93
N ALA A 346 3.61 -18.43 -9.17
CA ALA A 346 4.20 -18.55 -10.50
C ALA A 346 4.26 -20.01 -10.96
N GLU A 347 4.59 -20.95 -10.09
CA GLU A 347 4.62 -22.39 -10.41
C GLU A 347 3.21 -22.94 -10.63
N ASP A 348 2.23 -22.57 -9.81
CA ASP A 348 0.83 -22.98 -9.94
C ASP A 348 0.21 -22.54 -11.26
N SER A 349 0.64 -21.40 -11.80
CA SER A 349 0.19 -20.91 -13.11
C SER A 349 0.55 -21.87 -14.25
N LYS A 350 1.60 -22.71 -14.11
CA LYS A 350 1.98 -23.76 -15.09
C LYS A 350 0.93 -24.86 -15.22
N SER A 351 -0.02 -24.96 -14.28
CA SER A 351 -1.14 -25.90 -14.38
C SER A 351 -2.02 -25.65 -15.62
N ASN A 352 -2.01 -24.42 -16.14
CA ASN A 352 -2.60 -24.07 -17.42
C ASN A 352 -1.51 -23.65 -18.42
N GLU A 353 -1.07 -24.57 -19.26
CA GLU A 353 0.03 -24.35 -20.20
C GLU A 353 -0.23 -23.20 -21.19
N GLU A 354 -1.46 -23.03 -21.67
CA GLU A 354 -1.81 -21.94 -22.60
C GLU A 354 -1.69 -20.57 -21.91
N TYR A 355 -2.26 -20.44 -20.71
CA TYR A 355 -2.16 -19.23 -19.91
C TYR A 355 -0.70 -18.93 -19.52
N TYR A 356 0.00 -19.91 -18.96
CA TYR A 356 1.39 -19.76 -18.52
C TYR A 356 2.31 -19.29 -19.65
N ASN A 357 2.20 -19.95 -20.81
CA ASN A 357 3.05 -19.64 -21.95
C ASN A 357 2.82 -18.20 -22.42
N ALA A 358 1.56 -17.81 -22.57
CA ALA A 358 1.23 -16.51 -23.13
C ALA A 358 1.44 -15.35 -22.14
N VAL A 359 0.97 -15.51 -20.89
CA VAL A 359 0.95 -14.43 -19.89
C VAL A 359 2.31 -14.26 -19.22
N LEU A 360 3.08 -15.34 -19.02
CA LEU A 360 4.36 -15.30 -18.33
C LEU A 360 5.51 -15.63 -19.26
N ARG A 361 5.67 -16.89 -19.67
CA ARG A 361 6.91 -17.37 -20.32
C ARG A 361 7.30 -16.54 -21.54
N ASP A 362 6.39 -16.39 -22.50
CA ASP A 362 6.72 -15.76 -23.79
C ASP A 362 6.91 -14.24 -23.63
N ARG A 363 6.20 -13.61 -22.68
CA ARG A 363 6.34 -12.18 -22.33
C ARG A 363 7.63 -11.90 -21.56
N ASN A 364 8.01 -12.76 -20.62
CA ASN A 364 9.24 -12.65 -19.85
C ASN A 364 10.48 -12.57 -20.74
N VAL A 365 10.49 -13.30 -21.86
CA VAL A 365 11.57 -13.21 -22.86
C VAL A 365 11.66 -11.79 -23.44
N GLY A 366 10.53 -11.22 -23.88
CA GLY A 366 10.49 -9.87 -24.43
C GLY A 366 10.89 -8.80 -23.41
N MET A 367 10.40 -8.93 -22.16
CA MET A 367 10.78 -8.04 -21.06
C MET A 367 12.28 -8.12 -20.75
N ALA A 368 12.85 -9.33 -20.67
CA ALA A 368 14.28 -9.53 -20.44
C ALA A 368 15.13 -8.95 -21.58
N GLU A 369 14.72 -9.13 -22.84
CA GLU A 369 15.37 -8.51 -24.01
C GLU A 369 15.31 -6.97 -23.97
N GLY A 370 14.18 -6.39 -23.54
CA GLY A 370 14.05 -4.95 -23.35
C GLY A 370 15.00 -4.43 -22.27
N ILE A 371 15.07 -5.13 -21.13
CA ILE A 371 15.97 -4.80 -20.01
C ILE A 371 17.44 -4.97 -20.41
N ASP A 372 17.80 -6.00 -21.18
CA ASP A 372 19.13 -6.17 -21.76
C ASP A 372 19.52 -4.97 -22.64
N GLY A 373 18.57 -4.45 -23.41
CA GLY A 373 18.73 -3.21 -24.17
C GLY A 373 19.10 -2.00 -23.30
N TYR A 374 18.45 -1.86 -22.14
CA TYR A 374 18.74 -0.80 -21.16
C TYR A 374 20.14 -0.95 -20.54
N LEU A 375 20.50 -2.17 -20.16
CA LEU A 375 21.82 -2.48 -19.58
C LEU A 375 22.96 -2.25 -20.58
N ASN A 376 22.68 -2.34 -21.89
CA ASN A 376 23.63 -2.05 -22.96
C ASN A 376 23.46 -0.64 -23.57
N ASN A 377 22.76 0.28 -22.88
CA ASN A 377 22.63 1.65 -23.35
C ASN A 377 24.00 2.31 -23.55
N LYS A 378 24.11 3.15 -24.58
CA LYS A 378 25.38 3.80 -24.94
C LYS A 378 25.77 4.92 -23.98
N GLU A 379 24.77 5.56 -23.41
CA GLU A 379 24.92 6.61 -22.41
C GLU A 379 24.63 5.99 -21.05
N ALA A 380 25.44 6.36 -20.04
CA ALA A 380 25.19 5.94 -18.67
C ALA A 380 23.79 6.40 -18.26
N SER A 381 22.94 5.46 -17.87
CA SER A 381 21.56 5.75 -17.47
C SER A 381 21.08 4.79 -16.38
N THR A 382 20.19 5.29 -15.54
CA THR A 382 19.47 4.53 -14.53
C THR A 382 18.03 4.34 -14.96
N PHE A 383 17.59 3.09 -15.07
CA PHE A 383 16.21 2.73 -15.41
C PHE A 383 15.52 2.15 -14.19
N PHE A 384 14.36 2.69 -13.85
CA PHE A 384 13.45 2.08 -12.89
C PHE A 384 12.39 1.31 -13.67
N VAL A 385 12.44 -0.02 -13.59
CA VAL A 385 11.60 -0.94 -14.35
C VAL A 385 10.54 -1.52 -13.43
N VAL A 386 9.27 -1.42 -13.82
CA VAL A 386 8.13 -1.97 -13.08
C VAL A 386 7.41 -2.98 -13.97
N VAL A 387 7.37 -4.23 -13.51
CA VAL A 387 6.65 -5.34 -14.16
C VAL A 387 5.81 -6.08 -13.11
N GLY A 388 4.73 -6.74 -13.51
CA GLY A 388 3.90 -7.53 -12.61
C GLY A 388 4.75 -8.54 -11.83
N ALA A 389 4.52 -8.66 -10.53
CA ALA A 389 5.38 -9.44 -9.64
C ALA A 389 5.55 -10.90 -10.09
N LEU A 390 4.52 -11.50 -10.68
CA LEU A 390 4.55 -12.87 -11.20
C LEU A 390 5.55 -13.08 -12.36
N HIS A 391 5.99 -12.03 -13.03
CA HIS A 391 7.02 -12.10 -14.06
C HIS A 391 8.43 -12.34 -13.51
N LEU A 392 8.65 -12.16 -12.20
CA LEU A 392 9.99 -12.17 -11.62
C LEU A 392 10.55 -13.56 -11.27
N PRO A 393 9.84 -14.43 -10.52
CA PRO A 393 10.40 -15.69 -10.05
C PRO A 393 10.31 -16.83 -11.09
N GLY A 394 10.97 -17.94 -10.78
CA GLY A 394 10.90 -19.17 -11.58
C GLY A 394 11.95 -19.24 -12.69
N GLU A 395 12.04 -20.41 -13.32
CA GLU A 395 13.03 -20.70 -14.38
C GLU A 395 12.80 -19.87 -15.65
N ASP A 396 11.55 -19.55 -15.96
CA ASP A 396 11.18 -18.68 -17.08
C ASP A 396 11.00 -17.22 -16.63
N GLY A 397 11.28 -16.89 -15.37
CA GLY A 397 11.14 -15.55 -14.80
C GLY A 397 12.18 -14.57 -15.34
N VAL A 398 11.85 -13.28 -15.39
CA VAL A 398 12.75 -12.22 -15.87
C VAL A 398 14.08 -12.22 -15.13
N VAL A 399 14.08 -12.51 -13.82
CA VAL A 399 15.32 -12.62 -13.03
C VAL A 399 16.22 -13.72 -13.58
N ALA A 400 15.69 -14.92 -13.77
CA ALA A 400 16.45 -16.06 -14.30
C ALA A 400 16.95 -15.80 -15.72
N LEU A 401 16.11 -15.22 -16.58
CA LEU A 401 16.49 -14.88 -17.96
C LEU A 401 17.63 -13.87 -18.02
N LEU A 402 17.65 -12.86 -17.16
CA LEU A 402 18.75 -11.90 -17.07
C LEU A 402 20.04 -12.57 -16.56
N GLU A 403 19.94 -13.51 -15.62
CA GLU A 403 21.09 -14.31 -15.17
C GLU A 403 21.64 -15.20 -16.31
N GLU A 404 20.77 -15.81 -17.11
CA GLU A 404 21.16 -16.58 -18.30
C GLU A 404 21.85 -15.74 -19.37
N MET A 405 21.46 -14.46 -19.50
CA MET A 405 22.14 -13.47 -20.35
C MET A 405 23.51 -13.04 -19.79
N GLY A 406 23.86 -13.47 -18.59
CA GLY A 406 25.17 -13.27 -17.97
C GLY A 406 25.24 -12.10 -16.98
N TYR A 407 24.10 -11.52 -16.62
CA TYR A 407 24.05 -10.47 -15.60
C TYR A 407 24.07 -11.05 -14.18
N THR A 408 24.53 -10.24 -13.23
CA THR A 408 24.33 -10.52 -11.79
C THR A 408 23.09 -9.76 -11.35
N VAL A 409 22.04 -10.48 -10.96
CA VAL A 409 20.80 -9.90 -10.47
C VAL A 409 20.79 -10.00 -8.95
N THR A 410 20.77 -8.86 -8.26
CA THR A 410 20.82 -8.82 -6.79
C THR A 410 19.49 -8.36 -6.24
N ARG A 411 18.83 -9.19 -5.42
CA ARG A 411 17.66 -8.73 -4.66
C ARG A 411 18.12 -7.72 -3.61
N ILE A 412 17.48 -6.55 -3.58
CA ILE A 412 17.76 -5.46 -2.63
C ILE A 412 16.56 -5.22 -1.74
#